data_AF-A0A383ZU35-F1
#
_entry.id   AF-A0A383ZU35-F1
#
_cell.length_a   1.000
_cell.length_b   1.000
_cell.length_c   1.000
_cell.angle_alpha   90.00
_cell.angle_beta   90.00
_cell.angle_gamma   90.00
#
_symmetry.space_group_name_H-M   'P 1'
#
loop_
_entity.id
_entity.type
_entity.pdbx_description
1 polymer ?
#
loop_
_entity_poly.entity_id
_entity_poly.type
_entity_poly.pdbx_seq_one_letter_code
_entity_poly.pdbx_strand_id
1 'polypeptide(L)'
;MGSELETAMETLINVFHAHSGKEGDKYKLSKKELKELLQTELSGFLDAQKDADAVDKVMKELDENGDGEVDFQEYVVLVAALTVACNNFFWENS
;
A
#
# COMPACT_ATOMS: atom_id res chain seq x y z
N MET A 1 -14.77 13.14 16.55
CA MET A 1 -14.89 11.94 15.70
C MET A 1 -15.29 12.44 14.34
N GLY A 2 -14.41 12.26 13.34
CA GLY A 2 -14.78 12.52 11.96
C GLY A 2 -15.81 11.50 11.46
N SER A 3 -16.40 11.77 10.32
CA SER A 3 -17.20 10.80 9.58
C SER A 3 -16.39 9.54 9.22
N GLU A 4 -17.06 8.45 8.85
CA GLU A 4 -16.40 7.18 8.52
C GLU A 4 -15.34 7.34 7.42
N LEU A 5 -15.65 8.15 6.40
CA LEU A 5 -14.71 8.41 5.31
C LEU A 5 -13.49 9.24 5.77
N GLU A 6 -13.70 10.27 6.59
CA GLU A 6 -12.59 11.04 7.18
C GLU A 6 -11.69 10.15 8.04
N THR A 7 -12.28 9.23 8.79
CA THR A 7 -11.54 8.25 9.61
C THR A 7 -10.76 7.27 8.74
N ALA A 8 -11.32 6.83 7.62
CA ALA A 8 -10.63 5.97 6.65
C ALA A 8 -9.43 6.70 6.02
N MET A 9 -9.61 7.96 5.61
CA MET A 9 -8.53 8.79 5.08
C MET A 9 -7.41 8.99 6.12
N GLU A 10 -7.78 9.30 7.36
CA GLU A 10 -6.82 9.43 8.47
C GLU A 10 -6.06 8.12 8.72
N THR A 11 -6.76 6.97 8.63
CA THR A 11 -6.14 5.64 8.78
C THR A 11 -5.12 5.37 7.68
N LEU A 12 -5.44 5.69 6.42
CA LEU A 12 -4.50 5.52 5.29
C LEU A 12 -3.23 6.35 5.47
N ILE A 13 -3.37 7.61 5.91
CA ILE A 13 -2.26 8.52 6.18
C ILE A 13 -1.40 7.99 7.34
N ASN A 14 -2.04 7.56 8.43
CA ASN A 14 -1.35 7.05 9.60
C ASN A 14 -0.57 5.76 9.30
N VAL A 15 -1.15 4.84 8.54
CA VAL A 15 -0.48 3.61 8.11
C VAL A 15 0.74 3.94 7.24
N PHE A 16 0.58 4.83 6.25
CA PHE A 16 1.71 5.25 5.42
C PHE A 16 2.87 5.79 6.26
N HIS A 17 2.58 6.75 7.14
CA HIS A 17 3.61 7.37 7.98
C HIS A 17 4.15 6.48 9.11
N ALA A 18 3.42 5.43 9.52
CA ALA A 18 3.93 4.44 10.47
C ALA A 18 4.99 3.53 9.83
N HIS A 19 4.94 3.36 8.50
CA HIS A 19 5.87 2.54 7.74
C HIS A 19 6.94 3.36 7.03
N SER A 20 6.66 4.60 6.62
CA SER A 20 7.63 5.50 5.98
C SER A 20 8.58 6.15 6.98
N GLY A 21 9.79 6.50 6.52
CA GLY A 21 10.77 7.19 7.35
C GLY A 21 11.44 6.36 8.43
N LYS A 22 11.29 5.02 8.41
CA LYS A 22 12.13 4.10 9.18
C LYS A 22 13.55 4.06 8.59
N GLU A 23 13.66 4.14 7.27
CA GLU A 23 14.91 4.29 6.52
C GLU A 23 14.73 5.30 5.37
N GLY A 24 15.65 6.26 5.22
CA GLY A 24 15.63 7.19 4.08
C GLY A 24 14.67 8.37 4.25
N ASP A 25 13.82 8.63 3.24
CA ASP A 25 12.88 9.76 3.21
C ASP A 25 11.63 9.45 4.06
N LYS A 26 11.17 10.44 4.82
CA LYS A 26 10.00 10.33 5.71
C LYS A 26 8.68 10.36 4.95
N TYR A 27 8.72 10.85 3.71
CA TYR A 27 7.54 11.04 2.87
C TYR A 27 7.42 9.97 1.78
N LYS A 28 8.31 8.98 1.78
CA LYS A 28 8.33 7.90 0.82
C LYS A 28 8.59 6.56 1.51
N LEU A 29 8.14 5.49 0.88
CA LEU A 29 8.42 4.13 1.27
C LEU A 29 9.54 3.59 0.39
N SER A 30 10.64 3.25 1.02
CA SER A 30 11.63 2.39 0.38
C SER A 30 11.03 1.01 0.11
N LYS A 31 11.65 0.27 -0.80
CA LYS A 31 11.28 -1.13 -1.10
C LYS A 31 11.12 -2.03 0.14
N LYS A 32 11.95 -1.81 1.17
CA LYS A 32 11.90 -2.57 2.42
C LYS A 32 10.69 -2.17 3.27
N GLU A 33 10.40 -0.88 3.37
CA GLU A 33 9.25 -0.37 4.11
C GLU A 33 7.93 -0.74 3.42
N LEU A 34 7.88 -0.68 2.09
CA LEU A 34 6.74 -1.17 1.32
C LEU A 34 6.50 -2.65 1.61
N LYS A 35 7.56 -3.48 1.59
CA LYS A 35 7.45 -4.89 1.92
C LYS A 35 6.84 -5.11 3.31
N GLU A 36 7.31 -4.39 4.33
CA GLU A 36 6.78 -4.48 5.69
C GLU A 36 5.31 -4.05 5.77
N LEU A 37 4.93 -2.98 5.06
CA LEU A 37 3.55 -2.49 4.99
C LEU A 37 2.64 -3.55 4.38
N LEU A 38 2.99 -4.07 3.20
CA LEU A 38 2.24 -5.13 2.54
C LEU A 38 2.13 -6.37 3.43
N GLN A 39 3.19 -6.65 4.20
CA GLN A 39 3.24 -7.79 5.11
C GLN A 39 2.35 -7.65 6.35
N THR A 40 2.21 -6.44 6.85
CA THR A 40 1.51 -6.17 8.11
C THR A 40 0.03 -5.90 7.85
N GLU A 41 -0.25 -4.99 6.92
CA GLU A 41 -1.58 -4.42 6.71
C GLU A 41 -2.39 -5.20 5.66
N LEU A 42 -1.71 -5.77 4.65
CA LEU A 42 -2.37 -6.48 3.55
C LEU A 42 -2.17 -8.00 3.63
N SER A 43 -1.98 -8.50 4.87
CA SER A 43 -1.60 -9.88 5.12
C SER A 43 -2.65 -10.91 4.67
N GLY A 44 -3.92 -10.52 4.59
CA GLY A 44 -5.02 -11.36 4.08
C GLY A 44 -5.38 -11.14 2.61
N PHE A 45 -4.84 -10.09 1.98
CA PHE A 45 -5.20 -9.71 0.59
C PHE A 45 -4.14 -10.13 -0.42
N LEU A 46 -2.88 -10.12 -0.02
CA LEU A 46 -1.78 -10.48 -0.88
C LEU A 46 -1.15 -11.75 -0.30
N ASP A 47 -1.31 -12.94 -0.90
CA ASP A 47 -0.42 -14.07 -0.58
C ASP A 47 1.03 -13.80 -1.07
N ALA A 48 1.19 -12.79 -1.94
CA ALA A 48 2.40 -12.32 -2.59
C ALA A 48 3.50 -11.79 -1.65
N GLN A 49 3.18 -11.37 -0.43
CA GLN A 49 4.14 -10.87 0.59
C GLN A 49 5.22 -11.89 0.97
N LYS A 50 4.99 -13.19 0.73
CA LYS A 50 5.98 -14.26 0.96
C LYS A 50 6.98 -14.40 -0.18
N ASP A 51 6.67 -13.83 -1.34
CA ASP A 51 7.49 -13.91 -2.54
C ASP A 51 8.20 -12.56 -2.78
N ALA A 52 9.54 -12.59 -2.74
CA ALA A 52 10.34 -11.40 -3.01
C ALA A 52 10.10 -10.87 -4.43
N ASP A 53 9.85 -11.74 -5.40
CA ASP A 53 9.61 -11.35 -6.79
C ASP A 53 8.27 -10.64 -6.95
N ALA A 54 7.27 -11.02 -6.15
CA ALA A 54 5.96 -10.38 -6.18
C ALA A 54 6.00 -8.98 -5.54
N VAL A 55 6.75 -8.80 -4.45
CA VAL A 55 6.99 -7.47 -3.87
C VAL A 55 7.77 -6.57 -4.84
N ASP A 56 8.78 -7.12 -5.53
CA ASP A 56 9.52 -6.39 -6.56
C ASP A 56 8.62 -5.97 -7.73
N LYS A 57 7.70 -6.84 -8.11
CA LYS A 57 6.72 -6.54 -9.16
C LYS A 57 5.75 -5.45 -8.72
N VAL A 58 5.20 -5.53 -7.51
CA VAL A 58 4.31 -4.50 -6.95
C VAL A 58 5.06 -3.17 -6.84
N MET A 59 6.30 -3.16 -6.34
CA MET A 59 7.13 -1.96 -6.29
C MET A 59 7.29 -1.33 -7.68
N LYS A 60 7.62 -2.12 -8.70
CA LYS A 60 7.76 -1.64 -10.08
C LYS A 60 6.46 -1.14 -10.71
N GLU A 61 5.32 -1.71 -10.31
CA GLU A 61 4.00 -1.26 -10.79
C GLU A 61 3.56 0.04 -10.12
N LEU A 62 4.10 0.35 -8.94
CA LEU A 62 3.76 1.55 -8.17
C LEU A 62 4.73 2.71 -8.36
N ASP A 63 6.02 2.41 -8.50
CA ASP A 63 7.08 3.37 -8.79
C ASP A 63 6.97 3.84 -10.25
N GLU A 64 5.95 4.65 -10.54
CA GLU A 64 5.70 5.20 -11.88
C GLU A 64 6.81 6.16 -12.30
N ASN A 65 7.39 6.87 -11.33
CA ASN A 65 8.42 7.86 -11.56
C ASN A 65 9.83 7.23 -11.73
N GLY A 66 10.02 5.98 -11.28
CA GLY A 66 11.23 5.19 -11.43
C GLY A 66 12.37 5.58 -10.49
N ASP A 67 12.08 6.19 -9.34
CA ASP A 67 13.07 6.60 -8.35
C ASP A 67 13.44 5.49 -7.35
N GLY A 68 12.75 4.36 -7.40
CA GLY A 68 12.98 3.22 -6.52
C GLY A 68 12.38 3.38 -5.13
N GLU A 69 11.51 4.36 -4.94
CA GLU A 69 10.72 4.64 -3.74
C GLU A 69 9.24 4.76 -4.12
N VAL A 70 8.34 4.70 -3.13
CA VAL A 70 6.89 4.88 -3.35
C VAL A 70 6.44 6.08 -2.53
N ASP A 71 5.95 7.12 -3.19
CA ASP A 71 5.38 8.28 -2.52
C ASP A 71 3.94 8.03 -2.04
N PHE A 72 3.38 9.02 -1.33
CA PHE A 72 2.02 8.90 -0.81
C PHE A 72 0.96 8.77 -1.92
N GLN A 73 1.17 9.44 -3.07
CA GLN A 73 0.23 9.37 -4.19
C GLN A 73 0.24 7.96 -4.79
N GLU A 74 1.41 7.41 -5.07
CA GLU A 74 1.60 6.05 -5.59
C GLU A 74 1.03 5.00 -4.63
N TYR A 75 1.23 5.17 -3.32
CA TYR A 75 0.61 4.35 -2.29
C TYR A 75 -0.93 4.40 -2.33
N VAL A 76 -1.55 5.59 -2.43
CA VAL A 76 -3.01 5.72 -2.46
C VAL A 76 -3.59 5.07 -3.73
N VAL A 77 -2.89 5.19 -4.86
CA VAL A 77 -3.27 4.52 -6.12
C VAL A 77 -3.27 2.99 -5.94
N LEU A 78 -2.26 2.42 -5.27
CA LEU A 78 -2.25 0.98 -4.94
C LEU A 78 -3.50 0.59 -4.15
N VAL A 79 -3.74 1.29 -3.04
CA VAL A 79 -4.83 0.94 -2.12
C VAL A 79 -6.17 1.07 -2.82
N ALA A 80 -6.35 2.10 -3.65
CA ALA A 80 -7.53 2.24 -4.49
C ALA A 80 -7.67 1.07 -5.48
N ALA A 81 -6.60 0.68 -6.17
CA ALA A 81 -6.62 -0.45 -7.11
C ALA A 81 -6.97 -1.77 -6.41
N LEU A 82 -6.37 -2.04 -5.26
CA LEU A 82 -6.71 -3.21 -4.43
C LEU A 82 -8.16 -3.15 -3.95
N THR A 83 -8.64 -1.97 -3.53
CA THR A 83 -10.03 -1.77 -3.11
C THR A 83 -10.99 -2.07 -4.25
N VAL A 84 -10.70 -1.61 -5.48
CA VAL A 84 -11.52 -1.90 -6.67
C VAL A 84 -11.47 -3.39 -7.03
N ALA A 85 -10.29 -4.01 -7.01
CA ALA A 85 -10.13 -5.43 -7.25
C ALA A 85 -10.92 -6.28 -6.24
N CYS A 86 -10.85 -5.91 -4.96
CA CYS A 86 -11.64 -6.54 -3.90
C CYS A 86 -13.13 -6.25 -4.06
N ASN A 87 -13.52 -5.04 -4.44
CA ASN A 87 -14.92 -4.68 -4.66
C ASN A 87 -15.56 -5.57 -5.75
N ASN A 88 -14.85 -5.84 -6.85
CA ASN A 88 -15.31 -6.80 -7.85
C ASN A 88 -15.39 -8.23 -7.27
N PHE A 89 -14.41 -8.66 -6.49
CA PHE A 89 -14.41 -9.98 -5.86
C PHE A 89 -15.55 -10.16 -4.82
N PHE A 90 -15.93 -9.09 -4.12
CA PHE A 90 -17.02 -9.06 -3.16
C PHE A 90 -18.40 -9.02 -3.84
N TRP A 91 -18.53 -8.30 -4.96
CA TRP A 91 -19.78 -8.24 -5.72
C TRP A 91 -20.00 -9.46 -6.65
N GLU A 92 -18.96 -10.11 -7.15
CA GLU A 92 -19.09 -11.34 -7.95
C GLU A 92 -19.39 -12.60 -7.11
N ASN A 93 -19.13 -12.58 -5.80
CA ASN A 93 -19.43 -13.67 -4.87
C ASN A 93 -20.67 -13.40 -3.97
N SER A 94 -21.47 -12.36 -4.27
CA SER A 94 -22.72 -12.04 -3.56
C SER A 94 -23.97 -12.51 -4.32
#